data_AF-A0AAW0SJT5-F1
#
_entry.id   AF-A0AAW0SJT5-F1
#
_cell.length_a   1.000
_cell.length_b   1.000
_cell.length_c   1.000
_cell.angle_alpha   90.00
_cell.angle_beta   90.00
_cell.angle_gamma   90.00
#
_symmetry.space_group_name_H-M   'P 1'
#
loop_
_entity.id
_entity.type
_entity.pdbx_description
1 polymer ?
#
loop_
_entity_poly.entity_id
_entity_poly.type
_entity_poly.pdbx_seq_one_letter_code
_entity_poly.pdbx_strand_id
1 'polypeptide(L)'
;MAERGKEREAGGGQKEWIVGGGRERAAGRWGARSGFLVGAWQEWTRESKYLSSRFRQVCAVTTKWRSLRRRERRVGGWVTRTSQALSEVLAQPTPTLSEMEYAIQEFDKRLAKLDEVQEELEGEVEAEELDQELDEAHAFRQESMKPRLLAEDKIRKLAAAAPGGSPVPSSVSGSQDSEAVNVKLPKLELPKFSGEITQWQSLKVFPEAQQRFCQFLLAAAELYPPPH
;
A
#
# COMPACT_ATOMS: atom_id res chain seq x y z
N MET A 1 -33.93 17.84 64.53
CA MET A 1 -33.93 19.29 64.23
C MET A 1 -33.63 19.39 62.73
N ALA A 2 -34.55 19.78 61.84
CA ALA A 2 -35.14 21.13 61.67
C ALA A 2 -34.01 22.17 61.57
N GLU A 3 -33.84 23.03 60.56
CA GLU A 3 -34.71 23.74 59.60
C GLU A 3 -33.89 24.02 58.32
N ARG A 4 -34.43 24.07 57.09
CA ARG A 4 -35.37 25.02 56.45
C ARG A 4 -34.79 26.41 56.12
N GLY A 5 -34.92 26.78 54.84
CA GLY A 5 -34.96 28.15 54.33
C GLY A 5 -33.90 28.43 53.25
N LYS A 6 -34.16 29.09 52.12
CA LYS A 6 -35.34 29.74 51.53
C LYS A 6 -34.84 30.20 50.13
N GLU A 7 -35.48 29.81 49.01
CA GLU A 7 -36.24 30.69 48.08
C GLU A 7 -35.36 31.82 47.45
N ARG A 8 -35.18 31.98 46.12
CA ARG A 8 -36.19 32.32 45.10
C ARG A 8 -35.65 32.25 43.65
N GLU A 9 -36.63 32.20 42.76
CA GLU A 9 -36.67 32.08 41.29
C GLU A 9 -36.02 33.20 40.44
N ALA A 10 -35.71 32.84 39.18
CA ALA A 10 -36.24 33.40 37.91
C ALA A 10 -35.34 32.86 36.78
N GLY A 11 -35.74 32.45 35.59
CA GLY A 11 -36.97 32.51 34.82
C GLY A 11 -36.55 32.26 33.36
N GLY A 12 -37.30 31.48 32.59
CA GLY A 12 -36.93 31.13 31.21
C GLY A 12 -38.07 30.44 30.49
N GLY A 13 -39.10 31.23 30.17
CA GLY A 13 -40.40 30.78 29.67
C GLY A 13 -40.37 30.11 28.30
N GLN A 14 -41.05 28.98 28.22
CA GLN A 14 -41.46 28.31 27.00
C GLN A 14 -42.81 28.92 26.58
N LYS A 15 -42.82 29.73 25.51
CA LYS A 15 -44.06 30.31 24.96
C LYS A 15 -44.77 29.26 24.11
N GLU A 16 -45.78 28.67 24.70
CA GLU A 16 -46.86 27.93 24.04
C GLU A 16 -47.75 28.95 23.30
N TRP A 17 -47.90 28.79 21.98
CA TRP A 17 -48.88 29.55 21.21
C TRP A 17 -50.09 28.66 20.94
N ILE A 18 -51.18 28.96 21.65
CA ILE A 18 -52.53 28.50 21.34
C ILE A 18 -53.03 29.36 20.16
N VAL A 19 -53.43 28.72 19.06
CA VAL A 19 -54.30 29.34 18.05
C VAL A 19 -55.53 28.45 17.88
N GLY A 20 -56.67 28.99 18.29
CA GLY A 20 -57.96 28.35 18.16
C GLY A 20 -58.57 28.49 16.75
N GLY A 21 -59.43 27.52 16.44
CA GLY A 21 -60.73 27.72 15.77
C GLY A 21 -60.74 28.15 14.30
N GLY A 22 -61.08 27.20 13.42
CA GLY A 22 -61.54 27.53 12.06
C GLY A 22 -61.67 26.33 11.15
N ARG A 23 -62.79 25.58 11.25
CA ARG A 23 -63.21 24.68 10.17
C ARG A 23 -63.74 25.54 9.03
N GLU A 24 -63.00 25.64 7.93
CA GLU A 24 -63.58 26.03 6.65
C GLU A 24 -63.07 25.15 5.52
N ARG A 25 -64.02 24.70 4.71
CA ARG A 25 -63.88 23.72 3.64
C ARG A 25 -63.16 24.35 2.47
N ALA A 26 -62.00 23.82 2.11
CA ALA A 26 -61.38 24.04 0.80
C ALA A 26 -60.75 22.74 0.28
N ALA A 27 -61.60 21.71 0.13
CA ALA A 27 -61.29 20.57 -0.71
C ALA A 27 -61.36 21.02 -2.17
N GLY A 28 -60.24 21.01 -2.89
CA GLY A 28 -60.26 21.21 -4.34
C GLY A 28 -59.17 22.08 -4.95
N ARG A 29 -57.93 22.08 -4.45
CA ARG A 29 -56.76 22.50 -5.28
C ARG A 29 -55.36 22.17 -4.75
N TRP A 30 -55.22 21.22 -3.83
CA TRP A 30 -53.93 20.91 -3.19
C TRP A 30 -53.32 19.56 -3.58
N GLY A 31 -54.02 18.72 -4.35
CA GLY A 31 -53.54 17.38 -4.71
C GLY A 31 -52.36 17.35 -5.69
N ALA A 32 -52.23 18.33 -6.59
CA ALA A 32 -51.18 18.32 -7.62
C ALA A 32 -49.87 18.98 -7.16
N ARG A 33 -49.91 19.89 -6.18
CA ARG A 33 -48.72 20.57 -5.64
C ARG A 33 -48.07 19.78 -4.49
N SER A 34 -48.81 18.95 -3.77
CA SER A 34 -48.26 18.12 -2.70
C SER A 34 -47.40 16.98 -3.23
N GLY A 35 -47.77 16.33 -4.34
CA GLY A 35 -46.96 15.28 -4.97
C GLY A 35 -45.60 15.75 -5.47
N PHE A 36 -45.53 16.97 -6.02
CA PHE A 36 -44.29 17.58 -6.49
C PHE A 36 -43.36 17.96 -5.33
N LEU A 37 -43.91 18.50 -4.23
CA LEU A 37 -43.14 18.84 -3.04
C LEU A 37 -42.70 17.60 -2.26
N VAL A 38 -43.52 16.55 -2.20
CA VAL A 38 -43.16 15.26 -1.59
C VAL A 38 -42.10 14.55 -2.43
N GLY A 39 -42.22 14.57 -3.76
CA GLY A 39 -41.21 14.05 -4.69
C GLY A 39 -39.87 14.78 -4.55
N ALA A 40 -39.88 16.11 -4.61
CA ALA A 40 -38.67 16.93 -4.44
C ALA A 40 -38.02 16.77 -3.05
N TRP A 41 -38.82 16.58 -1.99
CA TRP A 41 -38.29 16.34 -0.64
C TRP A 41 -37.70 14.92 -0.51
N GLN A 42 -38.30 13.91 -1.14
CA GLN A 42 -37.73 12.56 -1.22
C GLN A 42 -36.45 12.53 -2.06
N GLU A 43 -36.40 13.29 -3.14
CA GLU A 43 -35.22 13.42 -4.00
C GLU A 43 -34.08 14.16 -3.29
N TRP A 44 -34.36 15.28 -2.63
CA TRP A 44 -33.39 16.01 -1.81
C TRP A 44 -32.85 15.16 -0.64
N THR A 45 -33.69 14.37 0.03
CA THR A 45 -33.22 13.46 1.09
C THR A 45 -32.40 12.29 0.54
N ARG A 46 -32.67 11.83 -0.69
CA ARG A 46 -31.88 10.79 -1.37
C ARG A 46 -30.52 11.34 -1.83
N GLU A 47 -30.49 12.54 -2.40
CA GLU A 47 -29.25 13.25 -2.75
C GLU A 47 -28.42 13.58 -1.50
N SER A 48 -29.05 14.03 -0.42
CA SER A 48 -28.39 14.29 0.86
C SER A 48 -27.78 13.03 1.46
N LYS A 49 -28.48 11.89 1.41
CA LYS A 49 -27.94 10.58 1.82
C LYS A 49 -26.77 10.14 0.94
N TYR A 50 -26.87 10.32 -0.37
CA TYR A 50 -25.80 10.00 -1.32
C TYR A 50 -24.55 10.85 -1.08
N LEU A 51 -24.71 12.18 -0.97
CA LEU A 51 -23.62 13.12 -0.66
C LEU A 51 -23.01 12.83 0.71
N SER A 52 -23.82 12.52 1.72
CA SER A 52 -23.34 12.13 3.05
C SER A 52 -22.57 10.80 3.04
N SER A 53 -22.99 9.83 2.21
CA SER A 53 -22.27 8.58 2.01
C SER A 53 -20.93 8.81 1.31
N ARG A 54 -20.92 9.62 0.25
CA ARG A 54 -19.71 9.98 -0.51
C ARG A 54 -18.72 10.75 0.36
N PHE A 55 -19.20 11.71 1.15
CA PHE A 55 -18.37 12.45 2.10
C PHE A 55 -17.75 11.53 3.16
N ARG A 56 -18.54 10.60 3.73
CA ARG A 56 -18.02 9.59 4.66
C ARG A 56 -16.94 8.72 4.02
N GLN A 57 -17.11 8.33 2.77
CA GLN A 57 -16.15 7.51 2.06
C GLN A 57 -14.83 8.26 1.81
N VAL A 58 -14.90 9.53 1.37
CA VAL A 58 -13.71 10.39 1.21
C VAL A 58 -13.00 10.64 2.55
N CYS A 59 -13.76 10.93 3.62
CA CYS A 59 -13.19 11.05 4.96
C CYS A 59 -12.54 9.73 5.43
N ALA A 60 -13.13 8.58 5.14
CA ALA A 60 -12.57 7.29 5.50
C ALA A 60 -11.22 7.03 4.82
N VAL A 61 -11.13 7.24 3.50
CA VAL A 61 -9.89 7.07 2.73
C VAL A 61 -8.79 8.02 3.25
N THR A 62 -9.11 9.31 3.40
CA THR A 62 -8.13 10.30 3.90
C THR A 62 -7.68 10.02 5.33
N THR A 63 -8.55 9.48 6.20
CA THR A 63 -8.15 9.06 7.55
C THR A 63 -7.27 7.81 7.55
N LYS A 64 -7.57 6.84 6.67
CA LYS A 64 -6.76 5.63 6.51
C LYS A 64 -5.35 5.99 6.06
N TRP A 65 -5.21 6.76 4.98
CA TRP A 65 -3.91 7.21 4.48
C TRP A 65 -3.09 7.98 5.53
N ARG A 66 -3.71 8.92 6.26
CA ARG A 66 -3.06 9.63 7.38
C ARG A 66 -2.65 8.71 8.53
N SER A 67 -3.36 7.61 8.74
CA SER A 67 -3.01 6.63 9.77
C SER A 67 -1.81 5.78 9.34
N LEU A 68 -1.77 5.35 8.07
CA LEU A 68 -0.67 4.60 7.48
C LEU A 68 0.61 5.43 7.48
N ARG A 69 0.58 6.68 7.02
CA ARG A 69 1.75 7.56 7.00
C ARG A 69 2.31 7.86 8.39
N ARG A 70 1.46 7.88 9.42
CA ARG A 70 1.91 7.98 10.82
C ARG A 70 2.57 6.70 11.31
N ARG A 71 2.06 5.54 10.90
CA ARG A 71 2.64 4.23 11.23
C ARG A 71 3.99 4.05 10.52
N GLU A 72 4.06 4.39 9.24
CA GLU A 72 5.28 4.38 8.41
C GLU A 72 6.40 5.19 9.07
N ARG A 73 6.15 6.48 9.38
CA ARG A 73 7.13 7.33 10.09
C ARG A 73 7.58 6.75 11.43
N ARG A 74 6.66 6.14 12.19
CA ARG A 74 6.98 5.51 13.47
C ARG A 74 7.93 4.33 13.29
N VAL A 75 7.63 3.45 12.33
CA VAL A 75 8.43 2.27 12.03
C VAL A 75 9.76 2.67 11.40
N GLY A 76 9.77 3.63 10.47
CA GLY A 76 10.99 4.23 9.94
C GLY A 76 11.88 4.77 11.05
N GLY A 77 11.30 5.45 12.05
CA GLY A 77 12.03 5.86 13.24
C GLY A 77 12.58 4.71 14.11
N TRP A 78 11.99 3.51 14.08
CA TRP A 78 12.57 2.31 14.70
C TRP A 78 13.74 1.76 13.88
N VAL A 79 13.62 1.75 12.56
CA VAL A 79 14.69 1.34 11.64
C VAL A 79 15.90 2.26 11.80
N THR A 80 15.70 3.59 11.83
CA THR A 80 16.80 4.55 12.06
C THR A 80 17.51 4.29 13.39
N ARG A 81 16.76 4.04 14.47
CA ARG A 81 17.34 3.76 15.80
C ARG A 81 18.11 2.44 15.84
N THR A 82 17.60 1.39 15.20
CA THR A 82 18.30 0.10 15.13
C THR A 82 19.52 0.15 14.21
N SER A 83 19.45 0.91 13.12
CA SER A 83 20.60 1.22 12.25
C SER A 83 21.69 1.98 13.02
N GLN A 84 21.31 2.98 13.82
CA GLN A 84 22.23 3.71 14.71
C GLN A 84 22.83 2.79 15.77
N ALA A 85 22.02 1.98 16.46
CA ALA A 85 22.52 1.01 17.44
C ALA A 85 23.50 0.01 16.81
N LEU A 86 23.24 -0.45 15.59
CA LEU A 86 24.17 -1.30 14.84
C LEU A 86 25.48 -0.56 14.52
N SER A 87 25.40 0.71 14.11
CA SER A 87 26.59 1.55 13.89
C SER A 87 27.40 1.76 15.18
N GLU A 88 26.74 1.87 16.33
CA GLU A 88 27.38 1.98 17.64
C GLU A 88 28.11 0.69 18.02
N VAL A 89 27.50 -0.48 17.79
CA VAL A 89 28.18 -1.78 17.97
C VAL A 89 29.42 -1.85 17.09
N LEU A 90 29.32 -1.42 15.83
CA LEU A 90 30.46 -1.41 14.90
C LEU A 90 31.56 -0.41 15.28
N ALA A 91 31.22 0.64 16.03
CA ALA A 91 32.18 1.64 16.49
C ALA A 91 33.00 1.15 17.71
N GLN A 92 32.55 0.10 18.40
CA GLN A 92 33.31 -0.49 19.49
C GLN A 92 34.66 -1.05 18.98
N PRO A 93 35.74 -0.97 19.79
CA PRO A 93 37.07 -1.40 19.36
C PRO A 93 37.17 -2.92 19.13
N THR A 94 36.36 -3.69 19.86
CA THR A 94 36.32 -5.17 19.80
C THR A 94 34.87 -5.65 19.92
N PRO A 95 34.04 -5.50 18.88
CA PRO A 95 32.67 -5.98 18.91
C PRO A 95 32.63 -7.51 18.85
N THR A 96 31.81 -8.13 19.68
CA THR A 96 31.64 -9.58 19.67
C THR A 96 30.80 -10.01 18.47
N LEU A 97 31.12 -11.15 17.86
CA LEU A 97 30.38 -11.69 16.72
C LEU A 97 28.87 -11.83 17.02
N SER A 98 28.52 -12.34 18.21
CA SER A 98 27.14 -12.49 18.65
C SER A 98 26.39 -11.16 18.79
N GLU A 99 27.08 -10.07 19.18
CA GLU A 99 26.47 -8.74 19.33
C GLU A 99 26.14 -8.15 17.96
N MET A 100 27.04 -8.32 16.99
CA MET A 100 26.79 -7.90 15.60
C MET A 100 25.64 -8.69 14.98
N GLU A 101 25.61 -10.01 15.14
CA GLU A 101 24.52 -10.85 14.63
C GLU A 101 23.17 -10.50 15.25
N TYR A 102 23.12 -10.29 16.56
CA TYR A 102 21.89 -9.88 17.24
C TYR A 102 21.40 -8.51 16.75
N ALA A 103 22.32 -7.55 16.60
CA ALA A 103 21.98 -6.21 16.10
C ALA A 103 21.48 -6.24 14.65
N ILE A 104 22.06 -7.10 13.79
CA ILE A 104 21.56 -7.34 12.42
C ILE A 104 20.15 -7.94 12.46
N GLN A 105 19.90 -8.97 13.28
CA GLN A 105 18.58 -9.59 13.38
C GLN A 105 17.50 -8.61 13.84
N GLU A 106 17.81 -7.76 14.83
CA GLU A 106 16.87 -6.75 15.30
C GLU A 106 16.62 -5.67 14.22
N PHE A 107 17.65 -5.26 13.47
CA PHE A 107 17.49 -4.36 12.32
C PHE A 107 16.59 -4.99 11.23
N ASP A 108 16.86 -6.22 10.81
CA ASP A 108 16.11 -6.93 9.76
C ASP A 108 14.63 -7.11 10.16
N LYS A 109 14.37 -7.38 11.44
CA LYS A 109 13.00 -7.43 11.98
C LYS A 109 12.26 -6.09 11.87
N ARG A 110 12.94 -4.96 12.10
CA ARG A 110 12.32 -3.64 11.95
C ARG A 110 12.13 -3.28 10.48
N LEU A 111 13.06 -3.67 9.62
CA LEU A 111 12.97 -3.45 8.18
C LEU A 111 11.79 -4.22 7.57
N ALA A 112 11.64 -5.50 7.91
CA ALA A 112 10.48 -6.30 7.47
C ALA A 112 9.15 -5.65 7.87
N LYS A 113 9.09 -5.05 9.08
CA LYS A 113 7.89 -4.34 9.52
C LYS A 113 7.66 -3.03 8.77
N LEU A 114 8.72 -2.38 8.28
CA LEU A 114 8.60 -1.20 7.44
C LEU A 114 8.05 -1.59 6.06
N ASP A 115 8.54 -2.68 5.47
CA ASP A 115 8.08 -3.15 4.17
C ASP A 115 6.59 -3.52 4.19
N GLU A 116 6.10 -4.18 5.25
CA GLU A 116 4.66 -4.44 5.41
C GLU A 116 3.83 -3.14 5.43
N VAL A 117 4.33 -2.07 6.05
CA VAL A 117 3.62 -0.79 6.11
C VAL A 117 3.67 -0.07 4.78
N GLN A 118 4.81 -0.18 4.09
CA GLN A 118 5.05 0.43 2.81
C GLN A 118 4.12 -0.19 1.75
N GLU A 119 3.98 -1.51 1.73
CA GLU A 119 3.04 -2.21 0.84
C GLU A 119 1.58 -1.76 1.07
N GLU A 120 1.17 -1.62 2.34
CA GLU A 120 -0.15 -1.10 2.68
C GLU A 120 -0.35 0.36 2.20
N LEU A 121 0.71 1.17 2.20
CA LEU A 121 0.68 2.57 1.77
C LEU A 121 0.62 2.67 0.25
N GLU A 122 1.46 1.92 -0.47
CA GLU A 122 1.49 1.85 -1.94
C GLU A 122 0.15 1.39 -2.52
N GLY A 123 -0.59 0.50 -1.83
CA GLY A 123 -1.93 0.10 -2.23
C GLY A 123 -3.01 1.19 -2.10
N GLU A 124 -2.73 2.28 -1.39
CA GLU A 124 -3.67 3.41 -1.19
C GLU A 124 -3.24 4.68 -1.93
N VAL A 125 -2.01 4.73 -2.46
CA VAL A 125 -1.46 5.87 -3.21
C VAL A 125 -1.95 5.82 -4.66
N GLU A 126 -2.24 7.00 -5.23
CA GLU A 126 -2.62 7.11 -6.64
C GLU A 126 -1.43 6.84 -7.55
N ALA A 127 -1.66 6.26 -8.73
CA ALA A 127 -0.58 5.82 -9.63
C ALA A 127 0.38 6.95 -10.04
N GLU A 128 -0.10 8.20 -10.06
CA GLU A 128 0.67 9.39 -10.44
C GLU A 128 1.69 9.81 -9.36
N GLU A 129 1.43 9.49 -8.08
CA GLU A 129 2.30 9.80 -6.94
C GLU A 129 3.15 8.59 -6.51
N LEU A 130 2.84 7.39 -7.02
CA LEU A 130 3.48 6.14 -6.61
C LEU A 130 4.98 6.12 -6.88
N ASP A 131 5.42 6.59 -8.05
CA ASP A 131 6.85 6.60 -8.43
C ASP A 131 7.68 7.43 -7.44
N GLN A 132 7.16 8.59 -7.03
CA GLN A 132 7.85 9.44 -6.06
C GLN A 132 7.96 8.76 -4.69
N GLU A 133 6.87 8.15 -4.21
CA GLU A 133 6.88 7.45 -2.92
C GLU A 133 7.82 6.23 -2.94
N LEU A 134 7.93 5.52 -4.08
CA LEU A 134 8.88 4.42 -4.27
C LEU A 134 10.33 4.90 -4.21
N ASP A 135 10.65 6.01 -4.86
CA ASP A 135 11.99 6.61 -4.84
C ASP A 135 12.38 7.07 -3.43
N GLU A 136 11.46 7.72 -2.70
CA GLU A 136 11.67 8.15 -1.31
C GLU A 136 11.93 6.95 -0.39
N ALA A 137 11.11 5.90 -0.49
CA ALA A 137 11.27 4.68 0.29
C ALA A 137 12.58 3.94 -0.06
N HIS A 138 12.95 3.90 -1.34
CA HIS A 138 14.21 3.31 -1.77
C HIS A 138 15.43 4.09 -1.24
N ALA A 139 15.41 5.42 -1.31
CA ALA A 139 16.48 6.26 -0.76
C ALA A 139 16.66 6.04 0.74
N PHE A 140 15.56 5.95 1.50
CA PHE A 140 15.61 5.65 2.93
C PHE A 140 16.22 4.26 3.22
N ARG A 141 15.83 3.23 2.44
CA ARG A 141 16.40 1.87 2.57
C ARG A 141 17.90 1.86 2.31
N GLN A 142 18.36 2.50 1.25
CA GLN A 142 19.78 2.57 0.91
C GLN A 142 20.61 3.20 2.03
N GLU A 143 20.12 4.28 2.64
CA GLU A 143 20.82 4.93 3.75
C GLU A 143 20.85 4.06 5.01
N SER A 144 19.69 3.51 5.38
CA SER A 144 19.55 2.71 6.60
C SER A 144 20.26 1.37 6.56
N MET A 145 20.48 0.79 5.37
CA MET A 145 21.19 -0.48 5.18
C MET A 145 22.72 -0.39 5.28
N LYS A 146 23.33 0.80 5.19
CA LYS A 146 24.81 0.93 5.19
C LYS A 146 25.47 0.25 6.40
N PRO A 147 25.00 0.44 7.66
CA PRO A 147 25.62 -0.21 8.81
C PRO A 147 25.48 -1.73 8.77
N ARG A 148 24.38 -2.26 8.21
CA ARG A 148 24.17 -3.70 8.03
C ARG A 148 25.22 -4.31 7.11
N LEU A 149 25.45 -3.69 5.95
CA LEU A 149 26.45 -4.16 4.99
C LEU A 149 27.86 -4.14 5.58
N LEU A 150 28.19 -3.10 6.36
CA LEU A 150 29.47 -3.01 7.07
C LEU A 150 29.62 -4.09 8.15
N ALA A 151 28.54 -4.41 8.88
CA ALA A 151 28.54 -5.46 9.88
C ALA A 151 28.78 -6.84 9.26
N GLU A 152 28.09 -7.16 8.16
CA GLU A 152 28.27 -8.41 7.42
C GLU A 152 29.70 -8.57 6.88
N ASP A 153 30.29 -7.49 6.35
CA ASP A 153 31.68 -7.50 5.88
C ASP A 153 32.66 -7.75 7.03
N LYS A 154 32.44 -7.15 8.21
CA LYS A 154 33.26 -7.43 9.41
C LYS A 154 33.12 -8.88 9.86
N ILE A 155 31.89 -9.42 9.95
CA ILE A 155 31.65 -10.83 10.32
C ILE A 155 32.37 -11.76 9.35
N ARG A 156 32.27 -11.51 8.04
CA ARG A 156 32.96 -12.31 7.01
C ARG A 156 34.48 -12.30 7.18
N LYS A 157 35.07 -11.13 7.46
CA LYS A 157 36.52 -11.00 7.71
C LYS A 157 36.96 -11.76 8.96
N LEU A 158 36.18 -11.70 10.04
CA LEU A 158 36.46 -12.46 11.26
C LEU A 158 36.38 -13.97 11.02
N ALA A 159 35.41 -14.44 10.24
CA ALA A 159 35.29 -15.84 9.87
C ALA A 159 36.48 -16.32 9.02
N ALA A 160 36.99 -15.49 8.10
CA ALA A 160 38.14 -15.81 7.27
C ALA A 160 39.49 -15.80 8.04
N ALA A 161 39.59 -15.01 9.12
CA ALA A 161 40.80 -14.90 9.92
C ALA A 161 40.98 -16.03 10.95
N ALA A 162 39.97 -16.88 11.17
CA ALA A 162 40.06 -18.01 12.09
C ALA A 162 40.96 -19.13 11.50
N PRO A 163 42.12 -19.44 12.11
CA PRO A 163 43.04 -20.44 11.58
C PRO A 163 42.50 -21.84 11.87
N GLY A 164 41.83 -22.45 10.89
CA GLY A 164 41.34 -23.84 10.99
C GLY A 164 39.97 -24.10 10.36
N GLY A 165 39.28 -23.07 9.86
CA GLY A 165 38.04 -23.25 9.12
C GLY A 165 38.31 -23.72 7.69
N SER A 166 38.22 -25.03 7.45
CA SER A 166 37.79 -25.55 6.14
C SER A 166 36.60 -24.69 5.68
N PRO A 167 36.53 -24.22 4.42
CA PRO A 167 35.44 -23.37 3.99
C PRO A 167 34.13 -24.13 4.18
N VAL A 168 33.38 -23.78 5.22
CA VAL A 168 32.00 -24.23 5.40
C VAL A 168 31.19 -23.26 4.55
N PRO A 169 30.66 -23.69 3.38
CA PRO A 169 29.76 -22.84 2.63
C PRO A 169 28.52 -22.61 3.49
N SER A 170 28.31 -21.37 3.92
CA SER A 170 27.06 -20.92 4.51
C SER A 170 25.95 -21.09 3.46
N SER A 171 25.26 -22.24 3.51
CA SER A 171 23.97 -22.42 2.86
C SER A 171 22.97 -21.48 3.50
N VAL A 172 22.71 -20.34 2.87
CA VAL A 172 21.38 -19.74 2.61
C VAL A 172 21.60 -18.54 1.68
N SER A 173 21.61 -18.84 0.38
CA SER A 173 20.94 -18.10 -0.70
C SER A 173 21.38 -18.75 -2.00
N GLY A 174 20.39 -19.21 -2.77
CA GLY A 174 20.58 -20.03 -3.97
C GLY A 174 21.54 -19.40 -4.96
N SER A 175 22.78 -19.87 -4.94
CA SER A 175 23.72 -19.77 -6.04
C SER A 175 24.36 -21.14 -6.11
N GLN A 176 23.87 -21.94 -7.06
CA GLN A 176 24.38 -23.29 -7.29
C GLN A 176 25.88 -23.21 -7.55
N ASP A 177 26.62 -24.01 -6.77
CA ASP A 177 27.99 -24.37 -7.05
C ASP A 177 28.10 -24.79 -8.51
N SER A 178 28.91 -24.04 -9.26
CA SER A 178 29.43 -24.46 -10.54
C SER A 178 30.54 -25.48 -10.29
N GLU A 179 30.20 -26.63 -9.71
CA GLU A 179 30.86 -27.85 -10.17
C GLU A 179 30.58 -27.90 -11.67
N ALA A 180 31.63 -27.96 -12.48
CA ALA A 180 31.53 -28.14 -13.91
C ALA A 180 31.00 -29.56 -14.22
N VAL A 181 29.77 -29.84 -13.81
CA VAL A 181 28.97 -30.93 -14.35
C VAL A 181 28.74 -30.53 -15.79
N ASN A 182 29.49 -31.16 -16.69
CA ASN A 182 29.30 -31.07 -18.14
C ASN A 182 27.96 -31.74 -18.49
N VAL A 183 26.86 -31.11 -18.07
CA VAL A 183 25.51 -31.44 -18.52
C VAL A 183 25.42 -30.90 -19.93
N LYS A 184 25.69 -31.76 -20.91
CA LYS A 184 25.33 -31.49 -22.30
C LYS A 184 23.81 -31.41 -22.35
N LEU A 185 23.29 -30.19 -22.24
CA LEU A 185 21.89 -29.89 -22.49
C LEU A 185 21.56 -30.40 -23.91
N PRO A 186 20.47 -31.18 -24.09
CA PRO A 186 20.03 -31.53 -25.42
C PRO A 186 19.80 -30.23 -26.20
N LYS A 187 20.46 -30.10 -27.35
CA LYS A 187 20.29 -28.95 -28.23
C LYS A 187 18.85 -28.96 -28.73
N LEU A 188 18.00 -28.16 -28.10
CA LEU A 188 16.70 -27.84 -28.64
C LEU A 188 16.95 -26.87 -29.81
N GLU A 189 16.72 -27.34 -31.03
CA GLU A 189 16.70 -26.48 -32.19
C GLU A 189 15.50 -25.55 -32.07
N LEU A 190 15.74 -24.38 -31.50
CA LEU A 190 14.74 -23.32 -31.48
C LEU A 190 14.46 -22.92 -32.93
N PRO A 191 13.19 -22.90 -33.37
CA PRO A 191 12.85 -22.44 -34.69
C PRO A 191 13.34 -20.99 -34.83
N LYS A 192 14.23 -20.75 -35.81
CA LYS A 192 14.71 -19.41 -36.13
C LYS A 192 13.54 -18.61 -36.69
N PHE A 193 13.07 -17.65 -35.89
CA PHE A 193 12.01 -16.74 -36.29
C PHE A 193 12.58 -15.70 -37.27
N SER A 194 12.06 -15.64 -38.50
CA SER A 194 12.59 -14.76 -39.56
C SER A 194 11.97 -13.36 -39.58
N GLY A 195 11.22 -12.96 -38.54
CA GLY A 195 10.61 -11.63 -38.47
C GLY A 195 9.26 -11.50 -39.15
N GLU A 196 8.71 -12.57 -39.75
CA GLU A 196 7.49 -12.52 -40.55
C GLU A 196 6.24 -12.82 -39.69
N ILE A 197 5.28 -11.88 -39.65
CA ILE A 197 4.13 -11.88 -38.74
C ILE A 197 3.21 -13.11 -38.94
N THR A 198 3.15 -13.66 -40.15
CA THR A 198 2.35 -14.84 -40.49
C THR A 198 2.88 -16.13 -39.84
N GLN A 199 4.16 -16.19 -39.46
CA GLN A 199 4.77 -17.36 -38.84
C GLN A 199 4.41 -17.51 -37.35
N TRP A 200 3.85 -16.48 -36.72
CA TRP A 200 3.48 -16.48 -35.29
C TRP A 200 2.39 -17.51 -34.97
N GLN A 201 1.52 -17.83 -35.93
CA GLN A 201 0.45 -18.82 -35.75
C GLN A 201 0.97 -20.27 -35.62
N SER A 202 2.21 -20.52 -36.03
CA SER A 202 2.82 -21.85 -35.98
C SER A 202 3.46 -22.18 -34.61
N LEU A 203 3.72 -21.18 -33.76
CA LEU A 203 4.22 -21.34 -32.40
C LEU A 203 3.05 -21.66 -31.45
N LYS A 204 2.54 -22.90 -31.50
CA LYS A 204 1.40 -23.35 -30.68
C LYS A 204 1.77 -23.66 -29.21
N VAL A 205 2.63 -22.84 -28.58
CA VAL A 205 2.94 -22.91 -27.14
C VAL A 205 2.72 -21.53 -26.52
N PHE A 206 1.55 -20.94 -26.76
CA PHE A 206 1.15 -19.70 -26.10
C PHE A 206 -0.17 -19.92 -25.35
N PRO A 207 -0.26 -19.51 -24.07
CA PRO A 207 -1.51 -19.47 -23.32
C PRO A 207 -2.59 -18.72 -24.11
N GLU A 208 -3.85 -19.16 -23.98
CA GLU A 208 -5.01 -18.67 -24.74
C GLU A 208 -5.13 -17.13 -24.79
N ALA A 209 -4.68 -16.44 -23.73
CA ALA A 209 -4.64 -14.99 -23.65
C ALA A 209 -3.73 -14.33 -24.72
N GLN A 210 -2.56 -14.92 -25.01
CA GLN A 210 -1.64 -14.40 -26.03
C GLN A 210 -2.13 -14.67 -27.45
N GLN A 211 -2.88 -15.75 -27.68
CA GLN A 211 -3.53 -16.00 -28.98
C GLN A 211 -4.57 -14.93 -29.30
N ARG A 212 -5.37 -14.52 -28.30
CA ARG A 212 -6.35 -13.43 -28.46
C ARG A 212 -5.69 -12.09 -28.72
N PHE A 213 -4.57 -11.81 -28.05
CA PHE A 213 -3.79 -10.60 -28.30
C PHE A 213 -3.21 -10.58 -29.72
N CYS A 214 -2.68 -11.71 -30.22
CA CYS A 214 -2.18 -11.80 -31.59
C CYS A 214 -3.31 -11.65 -32.64
N GLN A 215 -4.49 -12.24 -32.40
CA GLN A 215 -5.65 -12.03 -33.27
C GLN A 215 -6.11 -10.56 -33.27
N PHE A 216 -6.08 -9.90 -32.11
CA PHE A 216 -6.42 -8.48 -32.01
C PHE A 216 -5.45 -7.61 -32.81
N LEU A 217 -4.14 -7.86 -32.71
CA LEU A 217 -3.13 -7.11 -33.46
C LEU A 217 -3.25 -7.31 -34.98
N LEU A 218 -3.55 -8.53 -35.43
CA LEU A 218 -3.81 -8.81 -36.85
C LEU A 218 -5.06 -8.10 -37.36
N ALA A 219 -6.15 -8.11 -36.60
CA ALA A 219 -7.38 -7.39 -36.96
C ALA A 219 -7.18 -5.86 -36.98
N ALA A 220 -6.36 -5.33 -36.07
CA ALA A 220 -6.02 -3.91 -36.05
C ALA A 220 -5.17 -3.48 -37.26
N ALA A 221 -4.27 -4.36 -37.73
CA ALA A 221 -3.45 -4.11 -38.91
C ALA A 221 -4.27 -4.08 -40.23
N GLU A 222 -5.38 -4.84 -40.31
CA GLU A 222 -6.30 -4.78 -41.45
C GLU A 222 -7.13 -3.49 -41.48
N LEU A 223 -7.39 -2.88 -40.31
CA LEU A 223 -8.17 -1.64 -40.19
C LEU A 223 -7.34 -0.38 -40.47
N TYR A 224 -6.01 -0.46 -40.35
CA TYR A 224 -5.10 0.66 -40.59
C TYR A 224 -3.90 0.21 -41.43
N PRO A 225 -4.05 0.11 -42.76
CA PRO A 225 -2.90 -0.12 -43.62
C PRO A 225 -1.93 1.07 -43.52
N PRO A 226 -0.61 0.82 -43.45
CA PRO A 226 0.37 1.89 -43.38
C PRO A 226 0.29 2.77 -44.65
N PRO A 227 0.41 4.10 -44.54
CA PRO A 227 0.45 4.97 -45.70
C PRO A 227 1.70 4.63 -46.55
N HIS A 228 1.48 4.44 -47.86
CA HIS A 228 2.53 4.26 -48.86
C HIS A 228 3.41 5.50 -49.02
#